data_AF-A0A7X7YJL6-F1
#
_entry.id   AF-A0A7X7YJL6-F1
#
_cell.length_a   1.000
_cell.length_b   1.000
_cell.length_c   1.000
_cell.angle_alpha   90.00
_cell.angle_beta   90.00
_cell.angle_gamma   90.00
#
_symmetry.space_group_name_H-M   'P 1'
#
loop_
_entity.id
_entity.type
_entity.pdbx_description
1 polymer ?
#
loop_
_entity_poly.entity_id
_entity_poly.type
_entity_poly.pdbx_seq_one_letter_code
_entity_poly.pdbx_strand_id
1 'polypeptide(L)'
;MPNNLNRRSFLRASAALGAVALTGRALAADVTASASAQVQLKGPDPKPVITGPAQKVFPRWKGFNFTYFFNQWSDRSPLEDDFRWMCDWGFDFIRLP
;
A
#
# COMPACT_ATOMS: atom_id res chain seq x y z
N MET A 1 28.80 17.23 -25.78
CA MET A 1 29.18 16.97 -24.38
C MET A 1 27.93 16.52 -23.62
N PRO A 2 27.77 15.23 -23.27
CA PRO A 2 26.61 14.83 -22.47
C PRO A 2 26.81 15.32 -21.03
N ASN A 3 25.97 16.28 -20.61
CA ASN A 3 25.90 16.76 -19.23
C ASN A 3 25.35 15.65 -18.33
N ASN A 4 26.23 14.99 -17.59
CA ASN A 4 25.85 13.96 -16.64
C ASN A 4 25.41 14.63 -15.32
N LEU A 5 24.14 15.03 -15.23
CA LEU A 5 23.58 15.62 -14.03
C LEU A 5 23.53 14.58 -12.90
N ASN A 6 24.43 14.73 -11.93
CA ASN A 6 24.52 13.87 -10.77
C ASN A 6 23.22 13.97 -9.94
N ARG A 7 22.54 12.84 -9.70
CA ARG A 7 21.28 12.74 -8.93
C ARG A 7 21.33 13.48 -7.59
N ARG A 8 22.51 13.53 -6.97
CA ARG A 8 22.76 14.27 -5.72
C ARG A 8 22.64 15.79 -5.88
N SER A 9 23.00 16.33 -7.04
CA SER A 9 22.83 17.76 -7.36
C SER A 9 21.36 18.12 -7.48
N PHE A 10 20.57 17.27 -8.13
CA PHE A 10 19.12 17.46 -8.28
C PHE A 10 18.40 17.48 -6.91
N LEU A 11 18.71 16.52 -6.03
CA LEU A 11 18.11 16.47 -4.69
C LEU A 11 18.49 17.67 -3.80
N ARG A 12 19.68 18.24 -3.97
CA ARG A 12 20.07 19.46 -3.25
C ARG A 12 19.33 20.69 -3.77
N ALA A 13 19.08 20.77 -5.07
CA ALA A 13 18.34 21.88 -5.67
C ALA A 13 16.84 21.89 -5.27
N SER A 14 16.20 20.72 -5.14
CA SER A 14 14.79 20.64 -4.73
C SER A 14 14.56 20.99 -3.26
N ALA A 15 15.52 20.72 -2.37
CA ALA A 15 15.43 21.10 -0.95
C ALA A 15 15.53 22.62 -0.72
N ALA A 16 16.22 23.36 -1.59
CA ALA A 16 16.41 24.81 -1.43
C ALA A 16 15.17 25.65 -1.77
N LEU A 17 14.21 25.10 -2.54
CA LEU A 17 12.97 25.80 -2.91
C LEU A 17 11.85 25.65 -1.86
N GLY A 18 11.95 24.71 -0.91
CA GLY A 18 10.95 24.51 0.14
C GLY A 18 11.07 25.42 1.36
N ALA A 19 12.22 26.09 1.55
CA ALA A 19 12.53 26.81 2.78
C ALA A 19 12.11 28.30 2.81
N VAL A 20 11.53 28.82 1.72
CA VAL A 20 11.17 30.27 1.61
C VAL A 20 9.68 30.53 1.88
N ALA A 21 8.84 29.50 2.08
CA ALA A 21 7.40 29.67 2.31
C ALA A 21 6.97 29.79 3.79
N LEU A 22 7.90 29.98 4.73
CA LEU A 22 7.59 30.03 6.17
C LEU A 22 8.00 31.33 6.87
N THR A 23 7.90 32.48 6.18
CA THR A 23 7.97 33.80 6.82
C THR A 23 6.80 34.67 6.36
N GLY A 24 5.60 34.33 6.86
CA GLY A 24 4.38 35.10 6.70
C GLY A 24 3.64 35.18 8.02
N ARG A 25 3.97 36.21 8.79
CA ARG A 25 3.53 36.56 10.14
C ARG A 25 2.07 37.06 10.14
N ALA A 26 1.18 36.43 10.90
CA ALA A 26 -0.08 37.03 11.34
C ALA A 26 -0.36 36.64 12.79
N LEU A 27 -0.30 37.65 13.66
CA LEU A 27 -0.78 37.65 15.04
C LEU A 27 -2.28 37.29 15.06
N ALA A 28 -2.71 36.44 16.01
CA ALA A 28 -3.57 36.88 17.12
C ALA A 28 -4.19 35.68 17.87
N ALA A 29 -4.24 35.85 19.19
CA ALA A 29 -5.22 35.34 20.15
C ALA A 29 -5.09 33.90 20.68
N ASP A 30 -4.94 33.87 22.00
CA ASP A 30 -5.37 32.82 22.93
C ASP A 30 -4.64 31.48 22.94
N VAL A 31 -3.45 31.50 23.55
CA VAL A 31 -2.88 30.32 24.23
C VAL A 31 -3.10 30.47 25.73
N THR A 32 -4.36 30.40 26.17
CA THR A 32 -4.69 30.17 27.59
C THR A 32 -5.99 29.38 27.69
N ALA A 33 -5.91 28.09 27.36
CA ALA A 33 -6.79 27.06 27.90
C ALA A 33 -6.17 25.70 27.59
N SER A 34 -5.33 25.19 28.50
CA SER A 34 -5.07 23.76 28.56
C SER A 34 -6.36 23.07 29.02
N ALA A 35 -7.28 22.86 28.08
CA ALA A 35 -8.40 21.96 28.28
C ALA A 35 -7.81 20.55 28.30
N SER A 36 -7.72 19.97 29.49
CA SER A 36 -7.51 18.54 29.65
C SER A 36 -8.67 17.80 28.98
N ALA A 37 -8.49 17.46 27.70
CA ALA A 37 -9.35 16.55 26.98
C ALA A 37 -9.22 15.17 27.63
N GLN A 38 -10.11 14.91 28.59
CA GLN A 38 -10.37 13.56 29.07
C GLN A 38 -10.87 12.76 27.86
N VAL A 39 -9.99 11.92 27.30
CA VAL A 39 -10.37 10.92 26.30
C VAL A 39 -11.23 9.90 27.03
N GLN A 40 -12.55 10.13 27.01
CA GLN A 40 -13.53 9.14 27.44
C GLN A 40 -13.47 7.99 26.42
N LEU A 41 -12.75 6.92 26.76
CA LEU A 41 -12.80 5.67 26.00
C LEU A 41 -14.23 5.13 26.10
N LYS A 42 -15.02 5.42 25.07
CA LYS A 42 -16.34 4.81 24.86
C LYS A 42 -16.10 3.29 24.87
N GLY A 43 -16.79 2.59 25.78
CA GLY A 43 -16.73 1.13 25.88
C GLY A 43 -17.00 0.47 24.52
N PRO A 44 -16.58 -0.79 24.34
CA PRO A 44 -16.56 -1.43 23.03
C PRO A 44 -17.94 -1.32 22.40
N ASP A 45 -18.03 -0.55 21.30
CA ASP A 45 -19.27 -0.40 20.56
C ASP A 45 -19.77 -1.82 20.20
N PRO A 46 -21.06 -2.13 20.42
CA PRO A 46 -21.61 -3.40 19.96
C PRO A 46 -21.41 -3.46 18.44
N LYS A 47 -20.62 -4.44 18.00
CA LYS A 47 -20.35 -4.67 16.58
C LYS A 47 -21.71 -4.72 15.85
N PRO A 48 -21.88 -3.95 14.77
CA PRO A 48 -23.14 -3.97 14.03
C PRO A 48 -23.37 -5.40 13.54
N VAL A 49 -24.45 -6.03 14.03
CA VAL A 49 -24.93 -7.29 13.49
C VAL A 49 -25.53 -6.95 12.13
N ILE A 50 -24.77 -7.20 11.07
CA ILE A 50 -25.22 -6.97 9.70
C ILE A 50 -26.26 -8.04 9.36
N THR A 51 -27.54 -7.70 9.53
CA THR A 51 -28.70 -8.51 9.14
C THR A 51 -28.99 -8.38 7.64
N GLY A 52 -27.96 -8.55 6.81
CA GLY A 52 -28.07 -8.61 5.36
C GLY A 52 -27.87 -10.05 4.87
N PRO A 53 -28.28 -10.39 3.63
CA PRO A 53 -27.90 -11.67 3.04
C PRO A 53 -26.38 -11.79 3.12
N ALA A 54 -25.88 -12.92 3.65
CA ALA A 54 -24.46 -13.16 3.81
C ALA A 54 -23.77 -12.89 2.47
N GLN A 55 -22.99 -11.81 2.41
CA GLN A 55 -22.20 -11.49 1.23
C GLN A 55 -21.38 -12.73 0.92
N LYS A 56 -21.48 -13.28 -0.30
CA LYS A 56 -20.62 -14.39 -0.73
C LYS A 56 -19.18 -13.89 -0.65
N VAL A 57 -18.54 -14.13 0.48
CA VAL A 57 -17.14 -13.80 0.70
C VAL A 57 -16.38 -14.70 -0.23
N PHE A 58 -15.75 -14.12 -1.25
CA PHE A 58 -14.84 -14.87 -2.08
C PHE A 58 -13.76 -15.49 -1.19
N PRO A 59 -13.40 -16.76 -1.42
CA PRO A 59 -12.31 -17.37 -0.68
C PRO A 59 -11.06 -16.51 -0.83
N ARG A 60 -10.29 -16.39 0.24
CA ARG A 60 -9.05 -15.61 0.20
C ARG A 60 -8.11 -16.24 -0.83
N TRP A 61 -7.75 -15.49 -1.88
CA TRP A 61 -6.88 -15.97 -2.93
C TRP A 61 -5.51 -16.34 -2.35
N LYS A 62 -5.18 -17.62 -2.46
CA LYS A 62 -3.89 -18.18 -2.04
C LYS A 62 -3.26 -18.79 -3.28
N GLY A 63 -2.11 -18.26 -3.68
CA GLY A 63 -1.57 -18.56 -4.99
C GLY A 63 -0.17 -18.03 -5.24
N PHE A 64 0.32 -18.28 -6.46
CA PHE A 64 1.68 -17.91 -6.90
C PHE A 64 1.65 -17.06 -8.18
N ASN A 65 2.80 -16.51 -8.56
CA ASN A 65 3.00 -15.86 -9.85
C ASN A 65 3.77 -16.79 -10.78
N PHE A 66 3.27 -17.01 -11.99
CA PHE A 66 4.00 -17.78 -13.00
C PHE A 66 4.97 -16.89 -13.77
N THR A 67 6.24 -16.98 -13.41
CA THR A 67 7.30 -16.18 -14.04
C THR A 67 7.66 -16.65 -15.45
N TYR A 68 7.17 -17.83 -15.88
CA TYR A 68 7.37 -18.36 -17.24
C TYR A 68 6.92 -17.39 -18.34
N PHE A 69 5.96 -16.52 -18.04
CA PHE A 69 5.40 -15.56 -18.99
C PHE A 69 6.05 -14.18 -18.92
N PHE A 70 6.84 -13.91 -17.88
CA PHE A 70 7.47 -12.61 -17.70
C PHE A 70 8.74 -12.41 -18.54
N ASN A 71 9.52 -13.48 -18.73
CA ASN A 71 10.80 -13.42 -19.44
C ASN A 71 10.65 -13.75 -20.92
N GLN A 72 11.40 -13.04 -21.77
CA GLN A 72 11.40 -13.31 -23.21
C GLN A 72 12.08 -14.64 -23.57
N TRP A 73 13.01 -15.11 -22.73
CA TRP A 73 13.82 -16.31 -22.93
C TRP A 73 13.26 -17.57 -22.26
N SER A 74 12.15 -17.47 -21.53
CA SER A 74 11.48 -18.67 -21.01
C SER A 74 10.60 -19.31 -22.08
N ASP A 75 10.45 -20.62 -21.98
CA ASP A 75 9.67 -21.46 -22.88
C ASP A 75 8.15 -21.20 -22.81
N ARG A 76 7.69 -20.37 -21.85
CA ARG A 76 6.26 -19.99 -21.65
C ARG A 76 5.31 -21.19 -21.62
N SER A 77 5.83 -22.36 -21.24
CA SER A 77 5.10 -23.61 -21.24
C SER A 77 4.91 -24.06 -19.80
N PRO A 78 3.72 -23.83 -19.20
CA PRO A 78 3.43 -24.34 -17.86
C PRO A 78 3.23 -25.85 -17.95
N LEU A 79 3.83 -26.59 -17.02
CA LEU A 79 3.67 -28.03 -16.93
C LEU A 79 2.35 -28.37 -16.24
N GLU A 80 1.69 -29.46 -16.67
CA GLU A 80 0.44 -29.90 -16.03
C GLU A 80 0.66 -30.26 -14.54
N ASP A 81 1.83 -30.80 -14.23
CA ASP A 81 2.19 -31.20 -12.86
C ASP A 81 2.31 -29.99 -11.91
N ASP A 82 2.66 -28.80 -12.41
CA ASP A 82 2.67 -27.57 -11.62
C ASP A 82 1.25 -27.29 -11.07
N PHE A 83 0.21 -27.53 -11.88
CA PHE A 83 -1.18 -27.37 -11.45
C PHE A 83 -1.63 -28.51 -10.52
N ARG A 84 -1.18 -29.75 -10.76
CA ARG A 84 -1.48 -30.89 -9.85
C ARG A 84 -0.96 -30.61 -8.45
N TRP A 85 0.32 -30.24 -8.31
CA TRP A 85 0.92 -29.96 -7.01
C TRP A 85 0.27 -28.76 -6.31
N MET A 86 -0.09 -27.72 -7.07
CA MET A 86 -0.81 -26.58 -6.51
C MET A 86 -2.16 -26.97 -5.92
N CYS A 87 -2.93 -27.81 -6.63
CA CYS A 87 -4.20 -28.33 -6.14
C CYS A 87 -4.01 -29.22 -4.91
N ASP A 88 -3.02 -30.11 -4.92
CA ASP A 88 -2.74 -31.03 -3.79
C ASP A 88 -2.35 -30.27 -2.52
N TRP A 89 -1.69 -29.11 -2.66
CA TRP A 89 -1.32 -28.24 -1.53
C TRP A 89 -2.42 -27.26 -1.11
N GLY A 90 -3.55 -27.19 -1.83
CA GLY A 90 -4.67 -26.30 -1.50
C GLY A 90 -4.43 -24.84 -1.86
N PHE A 91 -3.69 -24.59 -2.95
CA PHE A 91 -3.61 -23.28 -3.59
C PHE A 91 -4.64 -23.19 -4.72
N ASP A 92 -5.32 -22.04 -4.77
CA ASP A 92 -6.55 -21.88 -5.56
C ASP A 92 -6.39 -20.82 -6.67
N PHE A 93 -5.20 -20.19 -6.76
CA PHE A 93 -4.98 -19.01 -7.60
C PHE A 93 -3.59 -18.98 -8.23
N ILE A 94 -3.48 -18.51 -9.47
CA ILE A 94 -2.23 -18.23 -10.16
C ILE A 94 -2.34 -16.85 -10.81
N ARG A 95 -1.33 -16.00 -10.62
CA ARG A 95 -1.18 -14.76 -11.38
C ARG A 95 -0.27 -15.00 -12.58
N LEU A 96 -0.81 -14.67 -13.75
CA LEU A 96 -0.05 -14.62 -15.00
C LEU A 96 0.41 -13.17 -15.21
N PRO A 97 1.72 -12.89 -15.21
CA PRO A 97 2.27 -11.56 -15.46
C PRO A 97 2.17 -11.14 -16.93
#